data_AF-A0A3B8UJF8-F1
#
_entry.id   AF-A0A3B8UJF8-F1
#
_cell.length_a   1.000
_cell.length_b   1.000
_cell.length_c   1.000
_cell.angle_alpha   90.00
_cell.angle_beta   90.00
_cell.angle_gamma   90.00
#
_symmetry.space_group_name_H-M   'P 1'
#
loop_
_entity.id
_entity.type
_entity.pdbx_description
1 polymer ?
#
loop_
_entity_poly.entity_id
_entity_poly.type
_entity_poly.pdbx_seq_one_letter_code
_entity_poly.pdbx_strand_id
1 'polypeptide(L)'
;VPPGPAATGMPVLPPATEAADCGGLLRSPAFCVTAQLDQIGALADAYSEHLASLNWLAADGDDNRVIFVRRREGGGCDGLQMIAFYDESKPAEATAPGYLGFAVIPGDVCTSGPASPAAGTLPQ
;
A
#
# COMPACT_ATOMS: atom_id res chain seq x y z
N VAL A 1 -13.78 4.55 5.05
CA VAL A 1 -13.64 4.66 3.57
C VAL A 1 -13.86 3.28 2.99
N PRO A 2 -14.78 3.09 2.02
CA PRO A 2 -14.92 1.80 1.34
C PRO A 2 -13.59 1.44 0.67
N PRO A 3 -13.16 0.16 0.67
CA PRO A 3 -11.96 -0.24 -0.05
C PRO A 3 -12.15 0.10 -1.52
N GLY A 4 -11.20 0.84 -2.09
CA GLY A 4 -11.25 1.13 -3.52
C GLY A 4 -10.91 -0.09 -4.36
N PRO A 5 -11.01 0.03 -5.69
CA PRO A 5 -10.73 -1.07 -6.60
C PRO A 5 -9.25 -1.49 -6.51
N ALA A 6 -8.97 -2.73 -6.93
CA ALA A 6 -7.61 -3.22 -7.06
C ALA A 6 -6.79 -2.31 -7.99
N ALA A 7 -5.52 -2.07 -7.62
CA ALA A 7 -4.62 -1.34 -8.50
C ALA A 7 -4.46 -2.10 -9.82
N THR A 8 -4.61 -1.41 -10.94
CA THR A 8 -4.44 -1.99 -12.28
C THR A 8 -3.11 -1.51 -12.87
N GLY A 9 -2.41 -2.40 -13.57
CA GLY A 9 -1.12 -2.08 -14.22
C GLY A 9 0.09 -2.08 -13.29
N MET A 10 -0.02 -2.66 -12.10
CA MET A 10 1.14 -2.86 -11.21
C MET A 10 2.04 -3.98 -11.74
N PRO A 11 3.34 -3.74 -11.95
CA PRO A 11 4.25 -4.80 -12.36
C PRO A 11 4.53 -5.73 -11.19
N VAL A 12 4.76 -7.01 -11.46
CA VAL A 12 5.33 -7.94 -10.48
C VAL A 12 6.85 -7.76 -10.48
N LEU A 13 7.41 -7.15 -9.44
CA LEU A 13 8.86 -6.96 -9.30
C LEU A 13 9.52 -8.23 -8.73
N PRO A 14 10.63 -8.73 -9.30
CA PRO A 14 11.38 -9.84 -8.70
C PRO A 14 11.95 -9.45 -7.33
N PRO A 15 12.02 -10.37 -6.34
CA PRO A 15 11.72 -11.80 -6.43
C PRO A 15 10.23 -12.14 -6.20
N ALA A 16 9.33 -11.16 -6.17
CA ALA A 16 7.94 -11.40 -5.89
C ALA A 16 7.23 -12.17 -7.01
N THR A 17 6.14 -12.83 -6.64
CA THR A 17 5.23 -13.50 -7.57
C THR A 17 3.83 -12.95 -7.37
N GLU A 18 3.01 -12.91 -8.42
CA GLU A 18 1.60 -12.51 -8.30
C GLU A 18 0.83 -13.47 -7.39
N ALA A 19 0.03 -12.91 -6.48
CA ALA A 19 -0.84 -13.64 -5.57
C ALA A 19 -2.29 -13.16 -5.76
N ALA A 20 -3.01 -13.74 -6.73
CA ALA A 20 -4.35 -13.30 -7.11
C ALA A 20 -5.38 -13.30 -5.97
N ASP A 21 -5.20 -14.16 -4.96
CA ASP A 21 -6.08 -14.27 -3.78
C ASP A 21 -5.50 -13.56 -2.54
N CYS A 22 -4.36 -12.86 -2.65
CA CYS A 22 -3.69 -12.22 -1.50
C CYS A 22 -3.40 -13.19 -0.33
N GLY A 23 -3.25 -14.49 -0.62
CA GLY A 23 -3.10 -15.55 0.39
C GLY A 23 -4.36 -15.85 1.21
N GLY A 24 -5.54 -15.40 0.78
CA GLY A 24 -6.81 -15.51 1.53
C GLY A 24 -6.89 -14.59 2.76
N LEU A 25 -5.92 -13.70 2.93
CA LEU A 25 -5.79 -12.81 4.10
C LEU A 25 -6.53 -11.49 3.91
N LEU A 26 -6.61 -11.01 2.65
CA LEU A 26 -7.22 -9.74 2.33
C LEU A 26 -8.62 -9.93 1.75
N ARG A 27 -9.63 -9.36 2.43
CA ARG A 27 -11.04 -9.42 1.98
C ARG A 27 -11.43 -8.33 0.97
N SER A 28 -10.53 -7.39 0.72
CA SER A 28 -10.74 -6.26 -0.17
C SER A 28 -10.07 -6.50 -1.52
N PRO A 29 -10.65 -6.02 -2.63
CA PRO A 29 -10.04 -6.15 -3.95
C PRO A 29 -8.73 -5.36 -3.98
N ALA A 30 -7.61 -6.06 -4.04
CA ALA A 30 -6.28 -5.49 -4.18
C ALA A 30 -5.46 -6.34 -5.16
N PHE A 31 -4.52 -5.71 -5.84
CA PHE A 31 -3.48 -6.45 -6.53
C PHE A 31 -2.46 -6.88 -5.49
N CYS A 32 -2.24 -8.18 -5.34
CA CYS A 32 -1.32 -8.69 -4.34
C CYS A 32 -0.17 -9.43 -4.98
N VAL A 33 1.00 -9.26 -4.38
CA VAL A 33 2.20 -10.05 -4.70
C VAL A 33 2.70 -10.70 -3.42
N THR A 34 3.35 -11.84 -3.57
CA THR A 34 3.95 -12.59 -2.47
C THR A 34 5.45 -12.75 -2.68
N ALA A 35 6.19 -12.67 -1.58
CA ALA A 35 7.62 -12.95 -1.51
C ALA A 35 7.95 -13.53 -0.12
N GLN A 36 9.20 -13.90 0.11
CA GLN A 36 9.66 -14.29 1.45
C GLN A 36 9.57 -13.09 2.40
N LEU A 37 9.18 -13.32 3.66
CA LEU A 37 8.93 -12.27 4.64
C LEU A 37 10.15 -11.36 4.86
N ASP A 38 11.35 -11.95 4.92
CA ASP A 38 12.62 -11.20 5.01
C ASP A 38 12.89 -10.30 3.78
N GLN A 39 12.28 -10.61 2.64
CA GLN A 39 12.45 -9.87 1.39
C GLN A 39 11.37 -8.79 1.19
N ILE A 40 10.31 -8.76 2.01
CA ILE A 40 9.19 -7.82 1.85
C ILE A 40 9.65 -6.37 2.02
N GLY A 41 10.56 -6.10 2.96
CA GLY A 41 11.10 -4.74 3.16
C GLY A 41 11.82 -4.22 1.92
N ALA A 42 12.74 -5.01 1.36
CA ALA A 42 13.45 -4.65 0.12
C ALA A 42 12.51 -4.54 -1.09
N LEU A 43 11.49 -5.40 -1.14
CA LEU A 43 10.47 -5.35 -2.19
C LEU A 43 9.62 -4.08 -2.11
N ALA A 44 9.21 -3.67 -0.91
CA ALA A 44 8.45 -2.43 -0.68
C ALA A 44 9.25 -1.19 -1.10
N ASP A 45 10.56 -1.18 -0.82
CA ASP A 45 11.47 -0.12 -1.26
C ASP A 45 11.55 -0.07 -2.80
N ALA A 46 11.74 -1.21 -3.47
CA ALA A 46 11.75 -1.29 -4.93
C ALA A 46 10.45 -0.81 -5.58
N TYR A 47 9.29 -1.13 -4.98
CA TYR A 47 8.00 -0.58 -5.44
C TYR A 47 7.92 0.93 -5.21
N SER A 48 8.45 1.43 -4.10
CA SER A 48 8.47 2.87 -3.79
C SER A 48 9.30 3.62 -4.82
N GLU A 49 10.48 3.12 -5.18
CA GLU A 49 11.32 3.67 -6.25
C GLU A 49 10.63 3.62 -7.62
N HIS A 50 10.01 2.48 -7.96
CA HIS A 50 9.27 2.34 -9.21
C HIS A 50 8.11 3.35 -9.29
N LEU A 51 7.32 3.47 -8.23
CA LEU A 51 6.21 4.41 -8.14
C LEU A 51 6.70 5.86 -8.21
N ALA A 52 7.81 6.19 -7.56
CA ALA A 52 8.44 7.50 -7.66
C ALA A 52 8.81 7.85 -9.11
N SER A 53 9.33 6.88 -9.89
CA SER A 53 9.63 7.08 -11.32
C SER A 53 8.38 7.39 -12.17
N LEU A 54 7.20 6.99 -11.68
CA LEU A 54 5.90 7.23 -12.29
C LEU A 54 5.18 8.48 -11.71
N ASN A 55 5.90 9.32 -10.97
CA ASN A 55 5.40 10.52 -10.28
C ASN A 55 4.39 10.25 -9.15
N TRP A 56 4.37 9.04 -8.60
CA TRP A 56 3.68 8.78 -7.34
C TRP A 56 4.57 9.20 -6.17
N LEU A 57 4.01 9.98 -5.26
CA LEU A 57 4.72 10.52 -4.10
C LEU A 57 4.17 9.86 -2.84
N ALA A 58 5.02 9.33 -1.98
CA ALA A 58 4.59 8.90 -0.65
C ALA A 58 4.10 10.11 0.14
N ALA A 59 2.81 10.14 0.49
CA ALA A 59 2.19 11.22 1.24
C ALA A 59 2.04 10.90 2.71
N ASP A 60 1.78 9.63 3.02
CA ASP A 60 1.53 9.14 4.37
C ASP A 60 1.94 7.66 4.46
N GLY A 61 2.15 7.15 5.66
CA GLY A 61 2.51 5.76 5.87
C GLY A 61 2.84 5.44 7.33
N ASP A 62 2.81 4.14 7.61
CA ASP A 62 3.15 3.49 8.87
C ASP A 62 4.06 2.29 8.59
N ASP A 63 4.54 1.61 9.63
CA ASP A 63 5.53 0.54 9.51
C ASP A 63 5.16 -0.56 8.48
N ASN A 64 3.86 -0.77 8.24
CA ASN A 64 3.36 -1.78 7.30
C ASN A 64 2.52 -1.22 6.15
N ARG A 65 2.35 0.10 6.01
CA ARG A 65 1.50 0.68 4.95
C ARG A 65 2.09 1.98 4.44
N VAL A 66 2.03 2.18 3.12
CA VAL A 66 2.42 3.43 2.49
C VAL A 66 1.28 3.90 1.59
N ILE A 67 0.93 5.17 1.72
CA ILE A 67 -0.05 5.86 0.88
C ILE A 67 0.72 6.74 -0.09
N PHE A 68 0.59 6.42 -1.37
CA PHE A 68 1.11 7.19 -2.47
C PHE A 68 0.02 8.07 -3.06
N VAL A 69 0.40 9.27 -3.50
CA VAL A 69 -0.47 10.24 -4.16
C VAL A 69 0.17 10.68 -5.46
N ARG A 70 -0.64 10.84 -6.51
CA ARG A 70 -0.19 11.39 -7.78
C ARG A 70 -1.14 12.51 -8.20
N ARG A 71 -0.58 13.69 -8.48
CA ARG A 71 -1.36 14.84 -8.96
C ARG A 71 -1.85 14.59 -10.38
N ARG A 72 -3.13 14.89 -10.64
CA ARG A 72 -3.74 14.83 -11.97
C ARG A 72 -3.65 16.18 -12.67
N GLU A 73 -3.46 16.15 -13.98
CA GLU A 73 -3.31 17.36 -14.82
C GLU A 73 -4.57 18.26 -14.84
N GLY A 74 -5.73 17.72 -14.47
CA GLY A 74 -7.01 18.46 -14.35
C GLY A 74 -7.38 18.93 -12.95
N GLY A 75 -6.46 18.83 -11.99
CA GLY A 75 -6.75 19.06 -10.57
C GLY A 75 -7.12 17.78 -9.82
N GLY A 76 -6.82 17.77 -8.53
CA GLY A 76 -7.01 16.60 -7.67
C GLY A 76 -5.89 15.56 -7.73
N CYS A 77 -6.01 14.51 -6.92
CA CYS A 77 -4.98 13.48 -6.80
C CYS A 77 -5.54 12.06 -6.77
N ASP A 78 -4.87 11.17 -7.48
CA ASP A 78 -5.08 9.73 -7.34
C ASP A 78 -4.38 9.26 -6.07
N GLY A 79 -5.03 8.38 -5.32
CA GLY A 79 -4.45 7.72 -4.16
C GLY A 79 -4.20 6.24 -4.43
N LEU A 80 -3.07 5.74 -3.95
CA LEU A 80 -2.69 4.34 -4.04
C LEU A 80 -2.16 3.92 -2.68
N GLN A 81 -2.69 2.84 -2.15
CA GLN A 81 -2.25 2.24 -0.89
C GLN A 81 -1.43 0.98 -1.19
N MET A 82 -0.21 0.94 -0.67
CA MET A 82 0.59 -0.27 -0.54
C MET A 82 0.53 -0.72 0.91
N ILE A 83 0.24 -1.99 1.18
CA ILE A 83 0.24 -2.56 2.53
C ILE A 83 1.00 -3.87 2.55
N ALA A 84 1.94 -3.99 3.48
CA ALA A 84 2.64 -5.22 3.80
C ALA A 84 1.88 -5.99 4.88
N PHE A 85 1.72 -7.29 4.67
CA PHE A 85 1.06 -8.17 5.64
C PHE A 85 1.57 -9.61 5.48
N TYR A 86 1.36 -10.42 6.50
CA TYR A 86 1.69 -11.85 6.52
C TYR A 86 0.67 -12.60 7.36
N ASP A 87 0.72 -13.93 7.34
CA ASP A 87 -0.15 -14.77 8.16
C ASP A 87 0.32 -14.75 9.62
N GLU A 88 -0.24 -13.85 10.42
CA GLU A 88 0.06 -13.71 11.85
C GLU A 88 -0.42 -14.92 12.69
N SER A 89 -1.19 -15.84 12.11
CA SER A 89 -1.56 -17.10 12.77
C SER A 89 -0.40 -18.10 12.78
N LYS A 90 0.69 -17.79 12.07
CA LYS A 90 1.90 -18.61 11.95
C LYS A 90 3.11 -17.85 12.50
N PRO A 91 4.17 -18.56 12.92
CA PRO A 91 5.41 -17.90 13.30
C PRO A 91 5.97 -17.06 12.14
N ALA A 92 6.42 -15.85 12.47
CA ALA A 92 7.08 -14.95 11.54
C ALA A 92 8.50 -15.45 11.22
N GLU A 93 8.61 -16.39 10.29
CA GLU A 93 9.87 -16.94 9.81
C GLU A 93 10.35 -16.19 8.57
N ALA A 94 11.68 -16.06 8.40
CA ALA A 94 12.26 -15.32 7.26
C ALA A 94 11.78 -15.84 5.88
N THR A 95 11.61 -17.16 5.77
CA THR A 95 11.15 -17.84 4.55
C THR A 95 9.63 -17.95 4.46
N ALA A 96 8.89 -17.49 5.47
CA ALA A 96 7.43 -17.48 5.44
C ALA A 96 6.92 -16.56 4.31
N PRO A 97 5.73 -16.83 3.74
CA PRO A 97 5.15 -15.96 2.73
C PRO A 97 4.69 -14.65 3.36
N GLY A 98 5.33 -13.56 2.95
CA GLY A 98 4.82 -12.21 3.10
C GLY A 98 4.07 -11.77 1.85
N TYR A 99 3.24 -10.75 2.00
CA TYR A 99 2.41 -10.21 0.94
C TYR A 99 2.50 -8.69 0.91
N LEU A 100 2.51 -8.12 -0.30
CA LEU A 100 2.26 -6.71 -0.54
C LEU A 100 0.94 -6.57 -1.30
N GLY A 101 -0.02 -5.87 -0.73
CA GLY A 101 -1.29 -5.55 -1.34
C GLY A 101 -1.33 -4.10 -1.84
N PHE A 102 -1.85 -3.92 -3.05
CA PHE A 102 -1.99 -2.64 -3.71
C PHE A 102 -3.45 -2.35 -4.04
N ALA A 103 -4.00 -1.31 -3.44
CA ALA A 103 -5.38 -0.88 -3.64
C ALA A 103 -5.43 0.60 -3.99
N VAL A 104 -6.30 0.97 -4.91
CA VAL A 104 -6.55 2.39 -5.22
C VAL A 104 -7.38 2.98 -4.09
N ILE A 105 -7.05 4.17 -3.62
CA ILE A 105 -7.86 4.90 -2.65
C ILE A 105 -8.89 5.73 -3.42
N PRO A 106 -10.20 5.46 -3.25
CA PRO A 106 -11.22 6.20 -3.98
C PRO A 106 -11.39 7.60 -3.37
N GLY A 107 -11.40 8.64 -4.22
CA GLY A 107 -11.61 10.02 -3.80
C GLY A 107 -10.47 10.94 -4.19
N ASP A 108 -10.51 12.19 -3.70
CA ASP A 108 -9.43 13.15 -3.88
C ASP A 108 -8.50 13.16 -2.68
N VAL A 109 -7.45 12.35 -2.70
CA VAL A 109 -6.54 12.21 -1.55
C VAL A 109 -5.76 13.49 -1.23
N CYS A 110 -5.71 14.46 -2.14
CA CYS A 110 -5.10 15.76 -1.88
C CYS A 110 -5.98 16.74 -1.09
N THR A 111 -7.28 16.44 -0.92
CA THR A 111 -8.15 17.21 -0.01
C THR A 111 -8.14 16.64 1.41
N SER A 112 -7.82 15.36 1.56
CA SER A 112 -7.42 14.79 2.83
C SER A 112 -5.97 15.19 3.09
N GLY A 113 -5.77 16.39 3.64
CA GLY A 113 -4.51 16.70 4.32
C GLY A 113 -4.15 15.57 5.30
N PRO A 114 -2.88 15.42 5.72
CA PRO A 114 -2.54 14.48 6.77
C PRO A 114 -3.58 14.65 7.87
N ALA A 115 -4.13 13.55 8.38
CA ALA A 115 -4.81 13.64 9.65
C ALA A 115 -3.73 14.08 10.63
N SER A 116 -3.57 15.40 10.78
CA SER A 116 -2.96 15.99 11.96
C SER A 116 -3.54 15.21 13.11
N PRO A 117 -2.73 14.66 14.05
CA PRO A 117 -3.30 14.12 15.27
C PRO A 117 -4.23 15.21 15.75
N ALA A 118 -5.52 14.89 15.88
CA ALA A 118 -6.48 15.85 16.35
C ALA A 118 -5.91 16.34 17.68
N ALA A 119 -5.34 17.54 17.66
CA ALA A 119 -5.14 18.34 18.84
C ALA A 119 -6.56 18.70 19.26
N GLY A 120 -7.23 17.72 19.86
CA GLY A 120 -8.37 17.92 20.70
C GLY A 120 -7.87 18.77 21.84
N THR A 121 -7.90 20.08 21.61
CA THR A 121 -8.31 21.04 22.62
C THR A 121 -9.29 20.34 23.55
N LEU A 122 -8.87 20.13 24.79
CA LEU A 122 -9.80 20.00 25.89
C LEU A 122 -10.23 21.43 26.22
N PRO A 123 -11.47 21.85 25.96
CA PRO A 123 -12.03 22.96 26.69
C PRO A 123 -12.59 22.44 28.02
N GLN A 124 -12.26 23.21 29.07
CA GLN A 124 -12.83 23.26 30.43
C GLN A 124 -12.08 22.48 31.51
#